data_AF-A0A6N6RF51-F1
#
_entry.id   AF-A0A6N6RF51-F1
#
_cell.length_a   1.000
_cell.length_b   1.000
_cell.length_c   1.000
_cell.angle_alpha   90.00
_cell.angle_beta   90.00
_cell.angle_gamma   90.00
#
_symmetry.space_group_name_H-M   'P 1'
#
loop_
_entity.id
_entity.type
_entity.pdbx_description
1 polymer ?
#
loop_
_entity_poly.entity_id
_entity_poly.type
_entity_poly.pdbx_seq_one_letter_code
_entity_poly.pdbx_strand_id
1 'polypeptide(L)'
;MHHQIRINTRKTPFLGRAILFLISLGCILGILAILISPLVFNERFHAGYLFLMAILAVLFRYMIRHFLWNTYGAEVLTLGENLTYQANYRYFKSKPEEFDSSTLYCHFIPVTEIKVSKPMLDQSDKMELGYLQFGDAEREWHTVLTQDELFMQDVIDQLDNKYGLNT
;
A
#
# COMPACT_ATOMS: atom_id res chain seq x y z
N MET A 1 17.12 -10.26 -18.20
CA MET A 1 17.19 -10.20 -16.72
C MET A 1 16.15 -9.19 -16.26
N HIS A 2 15.22 -9.57 -15.37
CA HIS A 2 14.26 -8.63 -14.79
C HIS A 2 14.91 -7.90 -13.62
N HIS A 3 15.07 -6.59 -13.74
CA HIS A 3 15.57 -5.75 -12.66
C HIS A 3 14.39 -5.32 -11.78
N GLN A 4 14.52 -5.40 -10.45
CA GLN A 4 13.44 -5.07 -9.52
C GLN A 4 13.85 -3.90 -8.63
N ILE A 5 13.05 -2.84 -8.67
CA ILE A 5 13.17 -1.67 -7.82
C ILE A 5 12.14 -1.82 -6.69
N ARG A 6 12.59 -1.69 -5.45
CA ARG A 6 11.73 -1.79 -4.27
C ARG A 6 11.66 -0.46 -3.53
N ILE A 7 10.47 0.13 -3.51
CA ILE A 7 10.19 1.39 -2.85
C ILE A 7 9.41 1.09 -1.57
N ASN A 8 10.06 1.16 -0.41
CA ASN A 8 9.38 0.96 0.87
C ASN A 8 8.52 2.19 1.22
N THR A 9 7.29 1.95 1.69
CA THR A 9 6.42 3.02 2.18
C THR A 9 6.87 3.49 3.55
N ARG A 10 6.65 4.77 3.88
CA ARG A 10 6.89 5.29 5.23
C ARG A 10 6.08 4.54 6.27
N LYS A 11 6.76 4.12 7.33
CA LYS A 11 6.12 3.47 8.47
C LYS A 11 5.32 4.51 9.27
N THR A 12 4.05 4.24 9.46
CA THR A 12 3.15 5.04 10.29
C THR A 12 3.64 5.03 11.75
N PRO A 13 3.39 6.09 12.54
CA PRO A 13 3.70 6.12 13.96
C PRO A 13 3.28 4.82 14.66
N PHE A 14 4.12 4.38 15.61
CA PHE A 14 3.92 3.10 16.30
C PHE A 14 2.52 2.99 16.91
N LEU A 15 2.00 4.08 17.47
CA LEU A 15 0.67 4.12 18.09
C LEU A 15 -0.44 3.77 17.10
N GLY A 16 -0.42 4.32 15.87
CA GLY A 16 -1.43 4.00 14.85
C GLY A 16 -1.38 2.52 14.45
N ARG A 17 -0.17 1.96 14.34
CA ARG A 17 0.02 0.52 14.07
C ARG A 17 -0.49 -0.35 15.23
N ALA A 18 -0.21 0.04 16.47
CA ALA A 18 -0.67 -0.67 17.66
C ALA A 18 -2.20 -0.69 17.73
N ILE A 19 -2.87 0.43 17.46
CA ILE A 19 -4.34 0.52 17.42
C ILE A 19 -4.91 -0.41 16.35
N LEU A 20 -4.40 -0.35 15.11
CA LEU A 20 -4.85 -1.24 14.03
C LEU A 20 -4.65 -2.72 14.37
N PHE A 21 -3.54 -3.06 15.03
CA PHE A 21 -3.27 -4.42 15.49
C PHE A 21 -4.26 -4.85 16.58
N LEU A 22 -4.50 -4.01 17.59
CA LEU A 22 -5.43 -4.31 18.68
C LEU A 22 -6.87 -4.47 18.19
N ILE A 23 -7.32 -3.65 17.23
CA ILE A 23 -8.64 -3.81 16.60
C ILE A 23 -8.71 -5.14 15.85
N SER A 24 -7.68 -5.46 15.06
CA SER A 24 -7.59 -6.74 14.34
C SER A 24 -7.62 -7.92 15.30
N LEU A 25 -6.88 -7.84 16.40
CA LEU A 25 -6.84 -8.85 17.46
C LEU A 25 -8.21 -8.99 18.14
N GLY A 26 -8.88 -7.88 18.43
CA GLY A 26 -10.24 -7.88 18.97
C GLY A 26 -11.24 -8.57 18.04
N CYS A 27 -11.14 -8.36 16.73
CA CYS A 27 -12.02 -9.01 15.76
C CYS A 27 -11.85 -10.54 15.76
N ILE A 28 -10.60 -11.04 15.74
CA ILE A 28 -10.37 -12.50 15.74
C ILE A 28 -10.77 -13.12 17.08
N LEU A 29 -10.51 -12.45 18.20
CA LEU A 29 -10.97 -12.89 19.52
C LEU A 29 -12.51 -12.88 19.61
N GLY A 30 -13.17 -11.89 19.02
CA GLY A 30 -14.63 -11.83 18.92
C GLY A 30 -15.22 -12.99 18.12
N ILE A 31 -14.60 -13.36 16.99
CA ILE A 31 -14.99 -14.54 16.20
C ILE A 31 -14.86 -15.81 17.05
N LEU A 32 -13.75 -15.98 17.77
CA LEU A 32 -13.55 -17.13 18.65
C LEU A 32 -14.57 -17.17 19.79
N ALA A 33 -14.86 -16.03 20.41
CA ALA A 33 -15.85 -15.92 21.46
C ALA A 33 -17.25 -16.31 20.96
N ILE A 34 -17.64 -15.83 19.78
CA ILE A 34 -18.90 -16.22 19.13
C ILE A 34 -18.93 -17.72 18.86
N LEU A 35 -17.85 -18.28 18.31
CA LEU A 35 -17.78 -19.71 17.98
C LEU A 35 -17.94 -20.60 19.23
N ILE A 36 -17.36 -20.19 20.35
CA ILE A 36 -17.36 -20.95 21.61
C ILE A 36 -18.65 -20.72 22.42
N SER A 37 -19.31 -19.57 22.24
CA SER A 37 -20.47 -19.18 23.05
C SER A 37 -21.60 -20.24 23.14
N PRO A 38 -21.99 -20.96 22.07
CA PRO A 38 -23.09 -21.92 22.18
C PRO A 38 -22.71 -23.14 23.04
N LEU A 39 -21.43 -23.50 23.07
CA LEU A 39 -20.91 -24.57 23.95
C LEU A 39 -20.95 -24.15 25.42
N VAL A 40 -20.65 -22.88 25.71
CA VAL A 40 -20.59 -22.35 27.09
C VAL A 40 -21.99 -22.10 27.65
N PHE A 41 -22.89 -21.56 26.85
CA PHE A 41 -24.26 -21.22 27.28
C PHE A 41 -25.28 -22.34 27.02
N ASN A 42 -24.83 -23.48 26.50
CA ASN A 42 -25.68 -24.61 26.11
C ASN A 42 -26.81 -24.20 25.14
N GLU A 43 -26.48 -23.28 24.24
CA GLU A 43 -27.38 -22.78 23.21
C GLU A 43 -27.12 -23.49 21.88
N ARG A 44 -28.11 -23.48 20.99
CA ARG A 44 -27.91 -23.98 19.63
C ARG A 44 -27.18 -22.93 18.79
N PHE A 45 -26.37 -23.40 17.86
CA PHE A 45 -25.75 -22.52 16.88
C PHE A 45 -26.80 -22.07 15.85
N HIS A 46 -27.15 -20.78 15.87
CA HIS A 46 -28.10 -20.17 14.95
C HIS A 46 -27.41 -19.33 13.87
N ALA A 47 -28.13 -19.02 12.79
CA ALA A 47 -27.62 -18.25 11.65
C ALA A 47 -27.11 -16.84 12.03
N GLY A 48 -27.62 -16.24 13.12
CA GLY A 48 -27.14 -14.95 13.63
C GLY A 48 -25.65 -14.96 13.97
N TYR A 49 -25.12 -16.07 14.50
CA TYR A 49 -23.68 -16.21 14.78
C TYR A 49 -22.86 -16.20 13.49
N LEU A 50 -23.33 -16.88 12.43
CA LEU A 50 -22.65 -16.86 11.12
C LEU A 50 -22.59 -15.44 10.56
N PHE A 51 -23.70 -14.71 10.64
CA PHE A 51 -23.76 -13.35 10.14
C PHE A 51 -22.79 -12.42 10.88
N LEU A 52 -22.77 -12.49 12.22
CA LEU A 52 -21.86 -11.67 13.03
C LEU A 52 -20.38 -12.06 12.81
N MET A 53 -20.08 -13.36 12.71
CA MET A 53 -18.73 -13.82 12.37
C MET A 53 -18.29 -13.34 10.98
N ALA A 54 -19.19 -13.34 10.00
CA ALA A 54 -18.89 -12.85 8.65
C ALA A 54 -18.52 -11.35 8.67
N ILE A 55 -19.29 -10.52 9.39
CA ILE A 55 -18.98 -9.09 9.56
C ILE A 55 -17.61 -8.90 10.22
N LEU A 56 -17.35 -9.60 11.32
CA LEU A 56 -16.06 -9.53 12.02
C LEU A 56 -14.90 -10.04 11.15
N ALA A 57 -15.13 -11.05 10.32
CA ALA A 57 -14.10 -11.58 9.42
C ALA A 57 -13.75 -10.58 8.31
N VAL A 58 -14.75 -9.90 7.74
CA VAL A 58 -14.54 -8.82 6.76
C VAL A 58 -13.76 -7.67 7.40
N LEU A 59 -14.17 -7.25 8.60
CA LEU A 59 -13.50 -6.17 9.33
C LEU A 59 -12.05 -6.55 9.68
N PHE A 60 -11.83 -7.77 10.17
CA PHE A 60 -10.50 -8.31 10.45
C PHE A 60 -9.61 -8.27 9.21
N ARG A 61 -10.10 -8.80 8.08
CA ARG A 61 -9.36 -8.81 6.81
C ARG A 61 -8.98 -7.40 6.35
N TYR A 62 -9.88 -6.44 6.50
CA TYR A 62 -9.62 -5.05 6.13
C TYR A 62 -8.57 -4.42 7.05
N MET A 63 -8.71 -4.59 8.37
CA MET A 63 -7.81 -4.01 9.37
C MET A 63 -6.41 -4.60 9.31
N ILE A 64 -6.28 -5.93 9.15
CA ILE A 64 -4.97 -6.58 9.05
C ILE A 64 -4.23 -6.15 7.78
N ARG A 65 -4.94 -5.97 6.65
CA ARG A 65 -4.34 -5.45 5.41
C ARG A 65 -3.77 -4.04 5.63
N HIS A 66 -4.52 -3.16 6.29
CA HIS A 66 -4.04 -1.83 6.63
C HIS A 66 -2.86 -1.88 7.59
N PHE A 67 -2.92 -2.68 8.64
CA PHE A 67 -1.81 -2.86 9.57
C PHE A 67 -0.53 -3.31 8.84
N LEU A 68 -0.64 -4.29 7.95
CA LEU A 68 0.48 -4.80 7.18
C LEU A 68 1.05 -3.77 6.21
N TRP A 69 0.21 -3.00 5.52
CA TRP A 69 0.66 -1.88 4.69
C TRP A 69 1.43 -0.84 5.50
N ASN A 70 0.86 -0.40 6.61
CA ASN A 70 1.48 0.61 7.48
C ASN A 70 2.78 0.11 8.15
N THR A 71 3.01 -1.21 8.22
CA THR A 71 4.16 -1.80 8.92
C THR A 71 5.26 -2.26 7.97
N TYR A 72 4.88 -2.89 6.85
CA TYR A 72 5.78 -3.56 5.92
C TYR A 72 5.50 -3.21 4.45
N GLY A 73 4.63 -2.24 4.18
CA GLY A 73 4.27 -1.81 2.84
C GLY A 73 5.51 -1.50 2.01
N ALA A 74 5.55 -2.09 0.82
CA ALA A 74 6.55 -1.79 -0.18
C ALA A 74 5.88 -1.90 -1.55
N GLU A 75 6.29 -1.04 -2.44
CA GLU A 75 5.96 -1.10 -3.84
C GLU A 75 7.13 -1.73 -4.58
N VAL A 76 6.82 -2.63 -5.50
CA VAL A 76 7.81 -3.35 -6.29
C VAL A 76 7.54 -3.03 -7.74
N LEU A 77 8.50 -2.37 -8.38
CA LEU A 77 8.52 -2.12 -9.81
C LEU A 77 9.44 -3.17 -10.44
N THR A 78 8.91 -3.96 -11.36
CA THR A 78 9.70 -4.93 -12.12
C THR A 78 9.91 -4.40 -13.53
N LEU A 79 11.15 -4.14 -13.87
CA LEU A 79 11.57 -3.65 -15.17
C LEU A 79 11.70 -4.85 -16.13
N GLY A 80 10.69 -5.10 -16.95
CA GLY A 80 10.66 -6.12 -18.01
C GLY A 80 10.64 -5.52 -19.42
N GLU A 81 9.99 -6.20 -20.37
CA GLU A 81 9.57 -5.59 -21.65
C GLU A 81 8.52 -4.51 -21.39
N ASN A 82 7.59 -4.81 -20.49
CA ASN A 82 6.66 -3.86 -19.89
C ASN A 82 7.10 -3.51 -18.46
N LEU A 83 6.62 -2.38 -17.94
CA LEU A 83 6.77 -2.04 -16.54
C LEU A 83 5.69 -2.78 -15.75
N THR A 84 6.07 -3.54 -14.71
CA THR A 84 5.09 -4.19 -13.83
C THR A 84 5.13 -3.58 -12.43
N TYR A 85 3.99 -3.11 -11.94
CA TYR A 85 3.80 -2.63 -10.57
C TYR A 85 3.16 -3.70 -9.69
N GLN A 86 3.63 -3.83 -8.45
CA GLN A 86 3.01 -4.67 -7.45
C GLN A 86 3.17 -4.10 -6.04
N ALA A 87 2.06 -3.81 -5.37
CA ALA A 87 2.04 -3.57 -3.92
C ALA A 87 2.32 -4.86 -3.15
N ASN A 88 3.33 -4.82 -2.28
CA ASN A 88 3.83 -5.92 -1.46
C ASN A 88 3.63 -5.61 0.04
N TYR A 89 2.76 -6.38 0.68
CA TYR A 89 2.40 -6.27 2.10
C TYR A 89 3.19 -7.28 2.98
N ARG A 90 4.33 -7.79 2.47
CA ARG A 90 5.16 -8.87 3.03
C ARG A 90 4.50 -10.27 3.00
N TYR A 91 3.31 -10.40 3.57
CA TYR A 91 2.56 -11.67 3.63
C TYR A 91 1.54 -11.81 2.50
N PHE A 92 1.19 -10.71 1.86
CA PHE A 92 0.28 -10.66 0.72
C PHE A 92 0.89 -9.78 -0.36
N LYS A 93 0.59 -10.10 -1.61
CA LYS A 93 0.93 -9.27 -2.75
C LYS A 93 -0.34 -8.97 -3.51
N SER A 94 -0.45 -7.75 -4.02
CA SER A 94 -1.49 -7.39 -4.98
C SER A 94 -1.29 -8.14 -6.30
N LYS A 95 -2.32 -8.14 -7.15
CA LYS A 95 -2.13 -8.62 -8.52
C LYS A 95 -1.12 -7.68 -9.21
N PRO A 96 -0.15 -8.22 -9.96
CA PRO A 96 0.72 -7.39 -10.77
C PRO A 96 -0.11 -6.61 -11.78
N GLU A 97 0.22 -5.34 -11.94
CA GLU A 97 -0.34 -4.48 -12.98
C GLU A 97 0.76 -4.16 -13.99
N GLU A 98 0.47 -4.38 -15.26
CA GLU A 98 1.41 -4.17 -16.36
C GLU A 98 1.06 -2.88 -17.10
N PHE A 99 2.08 -2.08 -17.38
CA PHE A 99 2.00 -0.86 -18.19
C PHE A 99 2.76 -1.07 -19.49
N ASP A 100 2.12 -0.72 -20.60
CA ASP A 100 2.74 -0.77 -21.91
C ASP A 100 3.89 0.24 -21.99
N SER A 101 5.08 -0.26 -22.31
CA SER A 101 6.29 0.56 -22.44
C SER A 101 6.18 1.64 -23.53
N SER A 102 5.35 1.43 -24.55
CA SER A 102 5.20 2.36 -25.69
C SER A 102 4.43 3.64 -25.33
N THR A 103 3.59 3.59 -24.31
CA THR A 103 2.78 4.72 -23.83
C THR A 103 3.14 5.16 -22.41
N LEU A 104 4.17 4.54 -21.83
CA LEU A 104 4.59 4.81 -20.47
C LEU A 104 5.15 6.23 -20.36
N TYR A 105 4.62 7.00 -19.41
CA TYR A 105 5.23 8.24 -18.96
C TYR A 105 5.57 8.14 -17.48
N CYS A 106 6.59 8.89 -17.07
CA CYS A 106 7.02 8.97 -15.68
C CYS A 106 7.38 10.42 -15.37
N HIS A 107 6.76 10.99 -14.33
CA HIS A 107 7.05 12.33 -13.86
C HIS A 107 7.32 12.29 -12.36
N PHE A 108 8.40 12.94 -11.96
CA PHE A 108 8.63 13.24 -10.56
C PHE A 108 8.04 14.62 -10.25
N ILE A 109 7.05 14.64 -9.37
CA ILE A 109 6.45 15.89 -8.91
C ILE A 109 7.07 16.21 -7.55
N PRO A 110 7.96 17.22 -7.44
CA PRO A 110 8.56 17.59 -6.17
C PRO A 110 7.51 18.19 -5.23
N VAL A 111 7.64 17.95 -3.93
CA VAL A 111 6.68 18.46 -2.93
C VAL A 111 6.58 20.00 -2.91
N THR A 112 7.61 20.70 -3.37
CA THR A 112 7.63 22.16 -3.52
C THR A 112 6.52 22.68 -4.44
N GLU A 113 6.22 21.99 -5.54
CA GLU A 113 5.15 22.38 -6.49
C GLU A 113 3.74 22.06 -5.95
N ILE A 114 3.62 21.05 -5.10
CA ILE A 114 2.35 20.60 -4.53
C ILE A 114 1.84 21.57 -3.45
N LYS A 115 2.76 22.12 -2.66
CA LYS A 115 2.43 23.12 -1.62
C LYS A 115 1.88 24.43 -2.21
N VAL A 116 2.23 24.77 -3.45
CA VAL A 116 1.71 25.96 -4.15
C VAL A 116 0.23 25.77 -4.54
N SER A 117 -0.20 24.52 -4.74
CA SER A 117 -1.55 24.19 -5.23
C SER A 117 -2.58 23.85 -4.13
N LYS A 118 -2.15 23.43 -2.93
CA LYS A 118 -3.05 23.10 -1.80
C LYS A 118 -2.46 23.56 -0.46
N PRO A 119 -2.92 24.68 0.14
CA PRO A 119 -2.27 25.31 1.30
C PRO A 119 -2.61 24.67 2.67
N MET A 120 -2.93 23.37 2.74
CA MET A 120 -3.27 22.70 4.01
C MET A 120 -2.70 21.28 4.13
N LEU A 121 -1.38 21.13 4.05
CA LEU A 121 -0.72 19.97 4.67
C LEU A 121 0.19 20.42 5.81
N ASP A 122 -0.11 19.84 6.96
CA ASP A 122 0.46 19.98 8.30
C ASP A 122 2.00 20.03 8.32
N GLN A 123 2.55 21.01 9.04
CA GLN A 123 3.98 21.24 9.25
C GLN A 123 4.55 20.33 10.36
N SER A 124 4.29 19.03 10.27
CA SER A 124 4.85 18.02 11.17
C SER A 124 6.04 17.31 10.49
N ASP A 125 7.17 18.00 10.48
CA ASP A 125 8.55 17.56 10.25
C ASP A 125 8.80 16.10 9.76
N LYS A 126 9.00 15.96 8.44
CA LYS A 126 10.18 15.35 7.77
C LYS A 126 9.87 15.09 6.28
N MET A 127 10.73 15.67 5.42
CA MET A 127 10.68 15.74 3.94
C MET A 127 9.96 14.58 3.25
N GLU A 128 8.71 14.80 2.86
CA GLU A 128 8.19 14.18 1.64
C GLU A 128 8.94 14.85 0.48
N LEU A 129 9.63 14.06 -0.35
CA LEU A 129 10.51 14.58 -1.41
C LEU A 129 9.72 14.83 -2.71
N GLY A 130 8.75 13.97 -3.02
CA GLY A 130 7.87 14.12 -4.16
C GLY A 130 6.95 12.92 -4.35
N TYR A 131 6.28 12.88 -5.48
CA TYR A 131 5.48 11.76 -5.95
C TYR A 131 6.09 11.27 -7.26
N LEU A 132 6.25 9.95 -7.40
CA LEU A 132 6.44 9.34 -8.71
C LEU A 132 5.06 9.16 -9.31
N GLN A 133 4.76 9.90 -10.36
CA GLN A 133 3.61 9.64 -11.19
C GLN A 133 4.07 8.80 -12.37
N PHE A 134 3.49 7.62 -12.55
CA PHE A 134 3.71 6.83 -13.75
C PHE A 134 2.39 6.26 -14.24
N GLY A 135 2.25 6.13 -15.54
CA GLY A 135 0.99 5.74 -16.14
C GLY A 135 1.09 5.50 -17.64
N ASP A 136 -0.04 5.11 -18.20
CA ASP A 136 -0.28 5.03 -19.64
C ASP A 136 -1.48 5.91 -20.02
N ALA A 137 -1.88 5.89 -21.29
CA ALA A 137 -3.00 6.70 -21.78
C ALA A 137 -4.35 6.40 -21.08
N GLU A 138 -4.48 5.28 -20.38
CA GLU A 138 -5.73 4.85 -19.73
C GLU A 138 -5.68 4.97 -18.20
N ARG A 139 -4.50 4.90 -17.58
CA ARG A 139 -4.34 4.75 -16.12
C ARG A 139 -3.15 5.52 -15.60
N GLU A 140 -3.39 6.27 -14.52
CA GLU A 140 -2.35 6.98 -13.77
C GLU A 140 -2.16 6.37 -12.39
N TRP A 141 -0.90 6.21 -11.97
CA TRP A 141 -0.52 5.81 -10.63
C TRP A 141 0.34 6.87 -9.97
N HIS A 142 0.07 7.13 -8.70
CA HIS A 142 0.84 8.03 -7.87
C HIS A 142 1.45 7.26 -6.71
N THR A 143 2.77 7.20 -6.67
CA THR A 143 3.53 6.65 -5.57
C THR A 143 4.10 7.80 -4.75
N VAL A 144 3.78 7.86 -3.46
CA VAL A 144 4.42 8.82 -2.54
C VAL A 144 5.81 8.33 -2.21
N LEU A 145 6.81 9.16 -2.50
CA LEU A 145 8.19 8.79 -2.32
C LEU A 145 8.71 9.37 -1.01
N THR A 146 9.11 8.45 -0.14
CA THR A 146 9.64 8.76 1.18
C THR A 146 11.12 8.37 1.31
N GLN A 147 11.80 8.12 0.18
CA GLN A 147 13.22 7.79 0.08
C GLN A 147 14.02 8.95 -0.51
N ASP A 148 15.33 8.98 -0.23
CA ASP A 148 16.29 10.03 -0.60
C ASP A 148 16.19 10.46 -2.07
N GLU A 149 16.41 11.75 -2.33
CA GLU A 149 16.36 12.37 -3.66
C GLU A 149 17.35 11.71 -4.63
N LEU A 150 18.53 11.30 -4.13
CA LEU A 150 19.52 10.55 -4.91
C LEU A 150 19.02 9.19 -5.36
N PHE A 151 18.30 8.47 -4.49
CA PHE A 151 17.66 7.21 -4.87
C PHE A 151 16.55 7.46 -5.89
N MET A 152 15.85 8.59 -5.77
CA MET A 152 14.79 8.92 -6.72
C MET A 152 15.32 9.22 -8.11
N GLN A 153 16.39 10.00 -8.21
CA GLN A 153 17.04 10.27 -9.47
C GLN A 153 17.54 8.97 -10.11
N ASP A 154 18.15 8.07 -9.32
CA ASP A 154 18.58 6.75 -9.80
C ASP A 154 17.42 5.91 -10.36
N VAL A 155 16.26 5.92 -9.70
CA VAL A 155 15.06 5.21 -10.22
C VAL A 155 14.56 5.81 -11.54
N ILE A 156 14.53 7.14 -11.65
CA ILE A 156 14.11 7.83 -12.88
C ILE A 156 15.11 7.53 -14.00
N ASP A 157 16.40 7.67 -13.72
CA ASP A 157 17.46 7.40 -14.68
C ASP A 157 17.41 5.93 -15.15
N GLN A 158 17.11 4.97 -14.26
CA GLN A 158 16.93 3.57 -14.64
C GLN A 158 15.69 3.33 -15.51
N LEU A 159 14.59 4.05 -15.25
CA LEU A 159 13.37 3.98 -16.05
C LEU A 159 13.60 4.62 -17.44
N ASP A 160 14.23 5.79 -17.48
CA ASP A 160 14.53 6.52 -18.71
C ASP A 160 15.52 5.75 -19.59
N ASN A 161 16.64 5.30 -19.03
CA ASN A 161 17.62 4.49 -19.77
C ASN A 161 17.03 3.20 -20.36
N LYS A 162 15.97 2.67 -19.75
CA LYS A 162 15.35 1.42 -20.19
C LYS A 162 14.23 1.63 -21.20
N TYR A 163 13.39 2.64 -21.00
CA TYR A 163 12.17 2.85 -21.78
C TYR A 163 12.23 4.06 -22.72
N GLY A 164 13.29 4.87 -22.66
CA GLY A 164 13.46 6.07 -23.48
C GLY A 164 12.35 7.09 -23.20
N LEU A 165 12.18 7.43 -21.93
CA LEU A 165 11.09 8.28 -21.49
C LEU A 165 11.40 9.73 -21.91
N ASN A 166 10.46 10.38 -22.60
CA ASN A 166 10.57 11.82 -22.84
C ASN A 166 10.33 12.54 -21.51
N THR A 167 11.39 12.74 -20.73
CA THR A 167 11.38 13.47 -19.46
C THR A 167 11.16 14.97 -19.67
#